data_AF-A0A7U9S7T0-F1
#
_entry.id   AF-A0A7U9S7T0-F1
#
_cell.length_a   1.000
_cell.length_b   1.000
_cell.length_c   1.000
_cell.angle_alpha   90.00
_cell.angle_beta   90.00
_cell.angle_gamma   90.00
#
_symmetry.space_group_name_H-M   'P 1'
#
loop_
_entity.id
_entity.type
_entity.pdbx_description
1 polymer ?
#
loop_
_entity_poly.entity_id
_entity_poly.type
_entity_poly.pdbx_seq_one_letter_code
_entity_poly.pdbx_strand_id
1 'polypeptide(L)'
;MDLFHEIKEFLDVIKKEKGEATTNTYKSKIYAFFEFVSLELRELDVTYIYFLNVMNKDKLLQSVEYYVKAGNLKSRAAVDVYFSVLGNFYKFLSIKYGETNDYFQDNIKKEEFKEAFERKIKELGLRESDTQEPIGREMAEKILEE
;
A
#
# COMPACT_ATOMS: atom_id res chain seq x y z
N MET A 1 -19.43 -7.31 9.26
CA MET A 1 -18.64 -7.68 8.07
C MET A 1 -17.19 -7.38 8.40
N ASP A 2 -16.35 -8.42 8.37
CA ASP A 2 -14.95 -8.31 8.78
C ASP A 2 -14.08 -7.74 7.64
N LEU A 3 -12.94 -7.16 8.01
CA LEU A 3 -11.99 -6.55 7.09
C LEU A 3 -11.44 -7.54 6.04
N PHE A 4 -11.30 -8.81 6.39
CA PHE A 4 -10.74 -9.82 5.50
C PHE A 4 -11.68 -10.14 4.34
N HIS A 5 -12.99 -10.16 4.59
CA HIS A 5 -14.03 -10.26 3.56
C HIS A 5 -13.95 -9.10 2.58
N GLU A 6 -13.81 -7.87 3.07
CA GLU A 6 -13.67 -6.67 2.23
C GLU A 6 -12.42 -6.71 1.35
N ILE A 7 -11.31 -7.22 1.87
CA ILE A 7 -10.09 -7.39 1.09
C ILE A 7 -10.29 -8.42 -0.03
N LYS A 8 -11.00 -9.53 0.22
CA LYS A 8 -11.29 -10.52 -0.81
C LYS A 8 -12.14 -9.93 -1.93
N GLU A 9 -13.23 -9.25 -1.59
CA GLU A 9 -14.06 -8.59 -2.59
C GLU A 9 -13.29 -7.53 -3.39
N PHE A 10 -12.47 -6.72 -2.71
CA PHE A 10 -11.60 -5.75 -3.37
C PHE A 10 -10.67 -6.42 -4.39
N LEU A 11 -10.02 -7.53 -4.03
CA LEU A 11 -9.13 -8.26 -4.93
C LEU A 11 -9.89 -8.89 -6.11
N ASP A 12 -11.12 -9.35 -5.91
CA ASP A 12 -11.97 -9.86 -6.99
C ASP A 12 -12.37 -8.75 -7.98
N VAL A 13 -12.64 -7.54 -7.49
CA VAL A 13 -12.87 -6.36 -8.35
C VAL A 13 -11.61 -6.03 -9.16
N ILE A 14 -10.45 -5.94 -8.51
CA ILE A 14 -9.18 -5.67 -9.19
C ILE A 14 -8.85 -6.73 -10.24
N LYS A 15 -9.14 -8.01 -9.96
CA LYS A 15 -8.96 -9.11 -10.91
C LYS A 15 -9.82 -8.94 -12.15
N LYS A 16 -11.08 -8.57 -11.99
CA LYS A 16 -12.00 -8.32 -13.11
C LYS A 16 -11.58 -7.11 -13.95
N GLU A 17 -11.11 -6.05 -13.30
CA GLU A 17 -10.78 -4.79 -13.98
C GLU A 17 -9.38 -4.76 -14.61
N LYS A 18 -8.38 -5.39 -13.97
CA LYS A 18 -6.95 -5.21 -14.28
C LYS A 18 -6.17 -6.51 -14.48
N GLY A 19 -6.83 -7.66 -14.37
CA GLY A 19 -6.25 -8.98 -14.59
C GLY A 19 -5.38 -9.52 -13.45
N GLU A 20 -4.87 -10.73 -13.64
CA GLU A 20 -4.21 -11.53 -12.61
C GLU A 20 -2.89 -10.91 -12.10
N ALA A 21 -2.05 -10.42 -13.00
CA ALA A 21 -0.74 -9.86 -12.65
C ALA A 21 -0.86 -8.65 -11.73
N THR A 22 -1.79 -7.74 -12.03
CA THR A 22 -2.09 -6.57 -11.20
C THR A 22 -2.66 -7.00 -9.85
N THR A 23 -3.54 -8.02 -9.85
CA THR A 23 -4.13 -8.55 -8.62
C THR A 23 -3.09 -9.11 -7.66
N ASN A 24 -2.09 -9.83 -8.17
CA ASN A 24 -1.00 -10.36 -7.34
C ASN A 24 -0.19 -9.24 -6.68
N THR A 25 0.07 -8.16 -7.42
CA THR A 25 0.70 -6.96 -6.86
C THR A 25 -0.16 -6.39 -5.73
N TYR A 26 -1.45 -6.17 -5.97
CA TYR A 26 -2.38 -5.60 -4.98
C TYR A 26 -2.49 -6.50 -3.73
N LYS A 27 -2.62 -7.81 -3.93
CA LYS A 27 -2.70 -8.82 -2.88
C LYS A 27 -1.50 -8.75 -1.93
N SER A 28 -0.28 -8.65 -2.46
CA SER A 28 0.92 -8.54 -1.62
C SER A 28 0.92 -7.30 -0.71
N LYS A 29 0.43 -6.17 -1.23
CA LYS A 29 0.44 -4.88 -0.53
C LYS A 29 -0.68 -4.80 0.51
N ILE A 30 -1.89 -5.22 0.13
CA ILE A 30 -3.06 -5.14 1.01
C ILE A 30 -2.97 -6.14 2.16
N TYR A 31 -2.34 -7.31 1.95
CA TYR A 31 -2.11 -8.26 3.04
C TYR A 31 -1.05 -7.80 4.03
N ALA A 32 0.02 -7.13 3.58
CA ALA A 32 0.97 -6.50 4.52
C ALA A 32 0.29 -5.41 5.37
N PHE A 33 -0.66 -4.68 4.78
CA PHE A 33 -1.47 -3.72 5.52
C PHE A 33 -2.42 -4.40 6.50
N PHE A 34 -3.10 -5.48 6.10
CA PHE A 34 -3.96 -6.26 6.98
C PHE A 34 -3.22 -6.86 8.17
N GLU A 35 -1.99 -7.34 7.94
CA GLU A 35 -1.11 -7.84 9.00
C GLU A 35 -0.79 -6.73 10.02
N PHE A 36 -0.39 -5.54 9.55
CA PHE A 36 -0.18 -4.38 10.41
C PHE A 36 -1.43 -4.05 11.24
N VAL A 37 -2.60 -3.98 10.61
CA VAL A 37 -3.88 -3.68 11.29
C VAL A 37 -4.17 -4.73 12.36
N SER A 38 -3.96 -6.02 12.05
CA SER A 38 -4.18 -7.11 13.01
C SER A 38 -3.24 -7.03 14.21
N LEU A 39 -1.98 -6.65 13.99
CA LEU A 39 -0.99 -6.44 15.06
C LEU A 39 -1.35 -5.25 15.95
N GLU A 40 -1.79 -4.14 15.35
CA GLU A 40 -2.14 -2.91 16.07
C GLU A 40 -3.43 -3.06 16.88
N LEU A 41 -4.45 -3.70 16.31
CA LEU A 41 -5.75 -3.88 16.96
C LEU A 41 -5.75 -5.01 17.98
N ARG A 42 -4.79 -5.95 17.89
CA ARG A 42 -4.76 -7.21 18.67
C ARG A 42 -6.05 -8.02 18.56
N GLU A 43 -6.83 -7.78 17.51
CA GLU A 43 -8.10 -8.43 17.24
C GLU A 43 -8.08 -9.02 15.83
N LEU A 44 -8.60 -10.24 15.68
CA LEU A 44 -8.73 -10.93 14.39
C LEU A 44 -10.08 -10.61 13.70
N ASP A 45 -11.10 -10.24 14.48
CA ASP A 45 -12.46 -9.94 13.99
C ASP A 45 -12.73 -8.43 13.90
N VAL A 46 -11.85 -7.75 13.17
CA VAL A 46 -11.94 -6.30 12.97
C VAL A 46 -13.10 -5.98 12.04
N THR A 47 -14.15 -5.35 12.57
CA THR A 47 -15.23 -4.80 11.74
C THR A 47 -14.71 -3.63 10.89
N TYR A 48 -15.22 -3.46 9.67
CA TYR A 48 -14.75 -2.39 8.77
C TYR A 48 -14.89 -0.99 9.40
N ILE A 49 -15.96 -0.73 10.17
CA ILE A 49 -16.20 0.56 10.84
C ILE A 49 -15.13 0.81 11.90
N TYR A 50 -14.82 -0.20 12.70
CA TYR A 50 -13.77 -0.08 13.71
C TYR A 50 -12.39 0.15 13.06
N PHE A 51 -12.09 -0.57 11.98
CA PHE A 51 -10.91 -0.34 11.15
C PHE A 51 -10.81 1.12 10.66
N LEU A 52 -11.88 1.67 10.08
CA LEU A 52 -11.88 3.05 9.58
C LEU A 52 -11.59 4.07 10.69
N ASN A 53 -12.14 3.85 11.88
CA ASN A 53 -11.95 4.76 13.02
C ASN A 53 -10.55 4.70 13.65
N VAL A 54 -9.91 3.53 13.65
CA VAL A 54 -8.58 3.40 14.25
C VAL A 54 -7.45 3.88 13.32
N MET A 55 -7.66 3.82 12.01
CA MET A 55 -6.64 4.19 11.01
C MET A 55 -6.51 5.72 10.82
N ASN A 56 -6.16 6.44 11.89
CA ASN A 56 -5.81 7.86 11.80
C ASN A 56 -4.49 8.08 11.03
N LYS A 57 -4.11 9.35 10.84
CA LYS A 57 -2.88 9.75 10.13
C LYS A 57 -1.64 9.02 10.64
N ASP A 58 -1.46 8.97 11.96
CA ASP A 58 -0.27 8.38 12.56
C ASP A 58 -0.24 6.86 12.34
N LYS A 59 -1.38 6.19 12.45
CA LYS A 59 -1.51 4.75 12.15
C LYS A 59 -1.24 4.42 10.68
N LEU A 60 -1.71 5.27 9.77
CA LEU A 60 -1.41 5.13 8.34
C LEU A 60 0.09 5.33 8.05
N LEU A 61 0.76 6.28 8.72
CA LEU A 61 2.21 6.45 8.58
C LEU A 61 3.00 5.28 9.20
N GLN A 62 2.52 4.75 10.33
CA GLN A 62 3.07 3.54 10.95
C GLN A 62 2.92 2.32 10.06
N SER A 63 1.82 2.20 9.29
CA SER A 63 1.65 1.09 8.34
C SER A 63 2.64 1.16 7.18
N VAL A 64 2.99 2.38 6.73
CA VAL A 64 4.06 2.59 5.74
C VAL A 64 5.41 2.16 6.32
N GLU A 65 5.74 2.61 7.52
CA GLU A 65 6.98 2.22 8.21
C GLU A 65 7.07 0.71 8.44
N TYR A 66 5.97 0.08 8.84
CA TYR A 66 5.85 -1.37 8.96
C TYR A 66 6.15 -2.05 7.63
N TYR A 67 5.51 -1.63 6.55
CA TYR A 67 5.70 -2.22 5.22
C TYR A 67 7.16 -2.12 4.75
N VAL A 68 7.83 -0.98 5.01
CA VAL A 68 9.25 -0.81 4.70
C VAL A 68 10.13 -1.76 5.53
N LYS A 69 9.91 -1.82 6.84
CA LYS A 69 10.73 -2.61 7.76
C LYS A 69 10.53 -4.11 7.59
N ALA A 70 9.28 -4.57 7.54
CA ALA A 70 8.94 -5.98 7.38
C ALA A 70 9.41 -6.53 6.03
N GLY A 71 9.33 -5.73 4.96
CA GLY A 71 9.81 -6.10 3.63
C GLY A 71 11.30 -5.84 3.38
N ASN A 72 12.03 -5.25 4.34
CA ASN A 72 13.40 -4.74 4.16
C ASN A 72 13.56 -3.90 2.86
N LEU A 73 12.59 -3.02 2.61
CA LEU A 73 12.49 -2.28 1.36
C LEU A 73 13.49 -1.14 1.32
N LYS A 74 14.16 -1.00 0.18
CA LYS A 74 15.12 0.09 -0.07
C LYS A 74 14.67 1.06 -1.17
N SER A 75 13.53 0.78 -1.81
CA SER A 75 13.05 1.51 -2.99
C SER A 75 11.80 2.32 -2.65
N ARG A 76 11.83 3.62 -2.98
CA ARG A 76 10.65 4.50 -2.91
C ARG A 76 9.50 4.00 -3.78
N ALA A 77 9.78 3.54 -5.00
CA ALA A 77 8.76 3.09 -5.94
C ALA A 77 7.90 1.94 -5.37
N ALA A 78 8.50 1.03 -4.61
CA ALA A 78 7.76 -0.06 -3.96
C ALA A 78 6.77 0.46 -2.90
N VAL A 79 7.10 1.56 -2.24
CA VAL A 79 6.27 2.22 -1.22
C VAL A 79 5.21 3.11 -1.84
N ASP A 80 5.51 3.76 -2.97
CA ASP A 80 4.51 4.50 -3.75
C ASP A 80 3.42 3.57 -4.29
N VAL A 81 3.81 2.37 -4.76
CA VAL A 81 2.85 1.34 -5.17
C VAL A 81 2.00 0.89 -3.97
N TYR A 82 2.61 0.70 -2.81
CA TYR A 82 1.87 0.38 -1.58
C TYR A 82 0.83 1.45 -1.24
N PHE A 83 1.24 2.72 -1.23
CA PHE A 83 0.35 3.85 -0.97
C PHE A 83 -0.80 3.93 -1.98
N SER A 84 -0.52 3.70 -3.27
CA SER A 84 -1.54 3.63 -4.32
C SER A 84 -2.54 2.49 -4.10
N VAL A 85 -2.09 1.31 -3.66
CA VAL A 85 -2.99 0.19 -3.33
C VAL A 85 -3.91 0.56 -2.15
N LEU A 86 -3.38 1.20 -1.10
CA LEU A 86 -4.21 1.68 0.02
C LEU A 86 -5.27 2.68 -0.46
N GLY A 87 -4.90 3.65 -1.29
CA GLY A 87 -5.85 4.61 -1.84
C GLY A 87 -6.97 3.96 -2.66
N ASN A 88 -6.63 2.97 -3.48
CA ASN A 88 -7.62 2.21 -4.24
C ASN A 88 -8.54 1.38 -3.32
N PHE A 89 -8.00 0.80 -2.26
CA PHE A 89 -8.80 0.07 -1.27
C PHE A 89 -9.78 0.98 -0.52
N TYR A 90 -9.32 2.13 -0.01
CA TYR A 90 -10.20 3.08 0.66
C TYR A 90 -11.25 3.69 -0.28
N LYS A 91 -10.93 3.85 -1.56
CA LYS A 91 -11.91 4.23 -2.59
C LYS A 91 -12.96 3.15 -2.80
N PHE A 92 -12.55 1.87 -2.87
CA PHE A 92 -13.49 0.75 -2.94
C PHE A 92 -14.46 0.74 -1.76
N LEU A 93 -13.95 0.89 -0.53
CA LEU A 93 -14.77 0.98 0.68
C LEU A 93 -15.74 2.16 0.62
N SER A 94 -15.28 3.34 0.17
CA SER A 94 -16.12 4.53 0.00
C SER A 94 -17.28 4.29 -0.95
N ILE A 95 -17.04 3.60 -2.08
CA ILE A 95 -18.06 3.30 -3.07
C ILE A 95 -19.08 2.31 -2.50
N LYS A 96 -18.62 1.33 -1.74
CA LYS A 96 -19.47 0.27 -1.17
C LYS A 96 -20.33 0.76 0.00
N TYR A 97 -19.77 1.61 0.88
CA TYR A 97 -20.41 1.98 2.15
C TYR A 97 -20.79 3.46 2.27
N GLY A 98 -20.34 4.33 1.36
CA GLY A 98 -20.57 5.78 1.42
C GLY A 98 -19.63 6.54 2.35
N GLU A 99 -18.91 5.86 3.24
CA GLU A 99 -17.94 6.44 4.17
C GLU A 99 -16.61 5.67 4.12
N THR A 100 -15.51 6.37 4.39
CA THR A 100 -14.15 5.79 4.40
C THR A 100 -13.19 6.73 5.14
N ASN A 101 -11.88 6.53 4.98
CA ASN A 101 -10.85 7.34 5.58
C ASN A 101 -10.64 8.69 4.85
N ASP A 102 -10.79 9.80 5.59
CA ASP A 102 -10.71 11.14 5.03
C ASP A 102 -9.35 11.46 4.37
N TYR A 103 -8.24 10.90 4.86
CA TYR A 103 -6.90 11.11 4.27
C TYR A 103 -6.78 10.54 2.85
N PHE A 104 -7.79 9.78 2.39
CA PHE A 104 -7.88 9.25 1.03
C PHE A 104 -9.10 9.75 0.25
N GLN A 105 -9.97 10.59 0.84
CA GLN A 105 -11.12 11.18 0.12
C GLN A 105 -11.16 12.71 0.14
N ASP A 106 -10.94 13.32 1.31
CA ASP A 106 -10.98 14.77 1.48
C ASP A 106 -9.72 15.41 0.91
N ASN A 107 -9.86 16.46 0.09
CA ASN A 107 -8.72 17.06 -0.62
C ASN A 107 -7.71 17.70 0.34
N ILE A 108 -8.19 18.35 1.41
CA ILE A 108 -7.32 19.03 2.38
C ILE A 108 -6.53 17.99 3.18
N LYS A 109 -7.21 16.97 3.70
CA LYS A 109 -6.57 15.88 4.45
C LYS A 109 -5.66 15.03 3.56
N LYS A 110 -5.99 14.82 2.29
CA LYS A 110 -5.09 14.17 1.32
C LYS A 110 -3.77 14.91 1.18
N GLU A 111 -3.82 16.24 1.03
CA GLU A 111 -2.61 17.05 0.93
C GLU A 111 -1.79 16.98 2.22
N GLU A 112 -2.44 17.12 3.38
CA GLU A 112 -1.80 16.96 4.69
C GLU A 112 -1.12 15.58 4.84
N PHE A 113 -1.82 14.51 4.45
CA PHE A 113 -1.27 13.16 4.52
C PHE A 113 -0.09 12.99 3.55
N LYS A 114 -0.20 13.53 2.34
CA LYS A 114 0.86 13.46 1.33
C LYS A 114 2.14 14.12 1.84
N GLU A 115 2.05 15.30 2.45
CA GLU A 115 3.22 15.95 3.05
C GLU A 115 3.84 15.12 4.18
N ALA A 116 3.01 14.53 5.04
CA ALA A 116 3.48 13.68 6.12
C ALA A 116 4.12 12.38 5.59
N PHE A 117 3.56 11.81 4.53
CA PHE A 117 4.12 10.66 3.82
C PHE A 117 5.48 11.00 3.23
N GLU A 118 5.63 12.12 2.51
CA GLU A 118 6.92 12.53 1.95
C GLU A 118 8.00 12.74 3.02
N ARG A 119 7.63 13.31 4.18
CA ARG A 119 8.55 13.39 5.33
C ARG A 119 8.96 12.01 5.83
N LYS A 120 8.00 11.10 5.98
CA LYS A 120 8.26 9.72 6.43
C LYS A 120 9.17 8.96 5.46
N ILE A 121 8.99 9.11 4.15
CA ILE A 121 9.85 8.49 3.13
C ILE A 121 11.31 8.95 3.28
N LYS A 122 11.53 10.26 3.52
CA LYS A 122 12.87 10.81 3.76
C LYS A 122 13.49 10.27 5.05
N GLU A 123 12.71 10.18 6.13
CA GLU A 123 13.16 9.59 7.41
C GLU A 123 13.58 8.12 7.25
N LEU A 124 12.89 7.37 6.39
CA LEU A 124 13.16 5.96 6.13
C LEU A 124 14.37 5.73 5.20
N GLY A 125 14.96 6.79 4.62
CA GLY A 125 16.17 6.70 3.80
C GLY A 125 16.00 5.87 2.52
N LEU A 126 14.80 5.86 1.93
CA LEU A 126 14.52 5.10 0.71
C LEU A 126 15.24 5.71 -0.49
N ARG A 127 15.78 4.84 -1.36
CA ARG A 127 16.40 5.27 -2.62
C ARG A 127 15.32 5.71 -3.59
N GLU A 128 15.55 6.85 -4.23
CA GLU A 128 14.73 7.31 -5.35
C GLU A 128 14.90 6.36 -6.55
N SER A 129 13.85 6.25 -7.37
CA SER A 129 13.74 5.31 -8.48
C SER A 129 14.80 5.46 -9.58
N ASP A 130 15.53 6.58 -9.62
CA ASP A 130 16.41 6.95 -10.73
C ASP A 130 17.82 6.33 -10.68
N THR A 131 18.01 5.21 -9.98
CA THR A 131 19.27 4.46 -9.99
C THR A 131 19.06 2.99 -10.32
N GLN A 132 18.46 2.70 -11.48
CA GLN A 132 18.86 1.52 -12.23
C GLN A 132 20.06 1.92 -13.09
N GLU A 133 21.27 1.52 -12.66
CA GLU A 133 22.41 1.58 -13.57
C GLU A 133 22.09 0.75 -14.83
N PRO A 134 22.32 1.29 -16.03
CA PRO A 134 22.18 0.53 -17.27
C PRO A 134 23.01 -0.76 -17.16
N ILE A 135 22.46 -1.87 -17.66
CA ILE A 135 23.22 -3.11 -17.78
C ILE A 135 24.50 -2.79 -18.57
N GLY A 136 25.67 -2.97 -17.94
CA GLY A 136 26.95 -2.77 -18.58
C GLY A 136 27.09 -3.67 -19.81
N ARG A 137 27.78 -3.20 -20.86
CA ARG A 137 27.92 -3.91 -22.14
C ARG A 137 28.34 -5.38 -21.98
N GLU A 138 29.24 -5.67 -21.05
CA GLU A 138 29.69 -7.05 -20.76
C GLU A 138 28.55 -7.99 -20.32
N MET A 139 27.58 -7.47 -19.58
CA MET A 139 26.44 -8.26 -19.10
C MET A 139 25.34 -8.35 -20.17
N ALA A 140 25.26 -7.37 -21.07
CA ALA A 140 24.41 -7.45 -22.25
C ALA A 140 24.94 -8.49 -23.27
N GLU A 141 26.26 -8.58 -23.45
CA GLU A 141 26.90 -9.55 -24.34
C GLU A 141 26.68 -11.00 -23.85
N LYS A 142 26.79 -11.26 -22.55
CA LYS A 142 26.50 -12.59 -21.98
C LYS A 142 25.05 -13.06 -22.15
N ILE A 143 24.08 -12.14 -22.18
CA ILE A 143 22.66 -12.48 -22.38
C ILE A 143 22.37 -12.82 -23.85
N LEU A 144 23.15 -12.28 -24.78
CA LEU A 144 23.00 -12.53 -26.22
C LEU A 144 23.70 -13.81 -26.69
N GLU A 145 24.54 -14.42 -25.86
CA GLU A 145 25.25 -15.67 -26.14
C GLU A 145 24.55 -16.94 -25.57
N GLU A 146 23.40 -16.81 -24.90
CA GLU A 146 22.49 -17.91 -24.52
C GLU A 146 21.31 -18.06 -25.49
#